data_AF-A0A3A4ZJA1-F1
#
_entry.id   AF-A0A3A4ZJA1-F1
#
_cell.length_a   1.000
_cell.length_b   1.000
_cell.length_c   1.000
_cell.angle_alpha   90.00
_cell.angle_beta   90.00
_cell.angle_gamma   90.00
#
_symmetry.space_group_name_H-M   'P 1'
#
loop_
_entity.id
_entity.type
_entity.pdbx_description
1 polymer ?
#
loop_
_entity_poly.entity_id
_entity_poly.type
_entity_poly.pdbx_seq_one_letter_code
_entity_poly.pdbx_strand_id
1 'polypeptide(L)'
;MDADSVEMDVLEVQRLTILYQKDMGAPDVIPIDTTTHLVRWKGLARLIIENNQVVDQSLTGRGSIRVIDSDGKTIVEQESTGTGSGSQTISATKGSVIKGVKQTRN
;
A
#
# COMPACT_ATOMS: atom_id res chain seq x y z
N MET A 1 -12.82 20.15 18.57
CA MET A 1 -11.79 19.79 17.58
C MET A 1 -11.96 18.31 17.37
N ASP A 2 -12.84 17.95 16.44
CA ASP A 2 -13.01 16.56 16.05
C ASP A 2 -11.73 16.13 15.33
N ALA A 3 -11.16 15.00 15.75
CA ALA A 3 -10.04 14.41 15.06
C ALA A 3 -10.48 14.15 13.61
N ASP A 4 -9.80 14.77 12.64
CA ASP A 4 -9.95 14.45 11.21
C ASP A 4 -9.86 12.93 11.08
N SER A 5 -11.01 12.30 10.91
CA SER A 5 -11.07 10.87 10.66
C SER A 5 -10.59 10.68 9.24
N VAL A 6 -9.43 10.08 9.09
CA VAL A 6 -8.85 9.78 7.78
C VAL A 6 -9.82 8.85 7.04
N GLU A 7 -10.47 9.36 6.00
CA GLU A 7 -11.35 8.56 5.14
C GLU A 7 -10.52 7.55 4.34
N MET A 8 -10.93 6.28 4.38
CA MET A 8 -10.28 5.18 3.69
C MET A 8 -11.19 4.65 2.57
N ASP A 9 -10.62 4.42 1.39
CA ASP A 9 -11.25 3.70 0.29
C ASP A 9 -10.73 2.25 0.22
N VAL A 10 -11.45 1.41 -0.52
CA VAL A 10 -11.18 -0.02 -0.67
C VAL A 10 -11.02 -0.38 -2.14
N LEU A 11 -9.99 -1.18 -2.43
CA LEU A 11 -9.76 -1.82 -3.72
C LEU A 11 -9.47 -3.31 -3.52
N GLU A 12 -10.01 -4.17 -4.37
CA GLU A 12 -9.69 -5.59 -4.37
C GLU A 12 -8.86 -5.97 -5.60
N VAL A 13 -7.71 -6.63 -5.39
CA VAL A 13 -6.84 -7.12 -6.46
C VAL A 13 -6.30 -8.49 -6.08
N GLN A 14 -6.48 -9.50 -6.93
CA GLN A 14 -6.00 -10.87 -6.69
C GLN A 14 -6.28 -11.38 -5.26
N ARG A 15 -7.54 -11.31 -4.83
CA ARG A 15 -7.98 -11.75 -3.49
C ARG A 15 -7.34 -11.00 -2.31
N LEU A 16 -6.65 -9.90 -2.57
CA LEU A 16 -6.15 -8.97 -1.56
C LEU A 16 -7.10 -7.79 -1.46
N THR A 17 -7.44 -7.41 -0.23
CA THR A 17 -8.15 -6.18 0.07
C THR A 17 -7.13 -5.09 0.38
N ILE A 18 -7.14 -4.02 -0.41
CA ILE A 18 -6.25 -2.87 -0.31
C ILE A 18 -7.08 -1.70 0.23
N LEU A 19 -6.78 -1.28 1.44
CA LEU A 19 -7.30 -0.06 2.05
C LEU A 19 -6.31 1.06 1.79
N TYR A 20 -6.78 2.21 1.33
CA TYR A 20 -5.92 3.38 1.09
C TYR A 20 -6.62 4.67 1.50
N GLN A 21 -5.86 5.70 1.87
CA GLN A 21 -6.46 7.00 2.18
C GLN A 21 -7.10 7.59 0.92
N LYS A 22 -8.34 8.05 1.05
CA LYS A 22 -9.13 8.56 -0.08
C LYS A 22 -8.51 9.80 -0.73
N ASP A 23 -7.76 10.60 0.04
CA ASP A 23 -7.05 11.78 -0.45
C ASP A 23 -5.88 11.45 -1.39
N MET A 24 -5.40 10.20 -1.41
CA MET A 24 -4.44 9.71 -2.40
C MET A 24 -5.05 9.59 -3.80
N GLY A 25 -6.38 9.60 -3.90
CA GLY A 25 -7.13 9.32 -5.12
C GLY A 25 -7.19 7.83 -5.45
N ALA A 26 -8.05 7.47 -6.41
CA ALA A 26 -8.14 6.09 -6.88
C ALA A 26 -6.85 5.69 -7.64
N PRO A 27 -6.30 4.49 -7.40
CA PRO A 27 -5.16 3.99 -8.17
C PRO A 27 -5.56 3.50 -9.56
N ASP A 28 -4.59 3.49 -10.46
CA ASP A 28 -4.65 2.68 -11.68
C ASP A 28 -4.30 1.22 -11.33
N VAL A 29 -5.08 0.26 -11.84
CA VAL A 29 -4.77 -1.18 -11.76
C VAL A 29 -4.40 -1.68 -13.15
N ILE A 30 -3.13 -2.04 -13.33
CA ILE A 30 -2.53 -2.37 -14.62
C ILE A 30 -2.10 -3.84 -14.60
N PRO A 31 -2.77 -4.75 -15.31
CA PRO A 31 -2.29 -6.12 -15.46
C PRO A 31 -1.00 -6.11 -16.31
N ILE A 32 0.06 -6.71 -15.78
CA ILE A 32 1.35 -6.88 -16.50
C ILE A 32 1.35 -8.20 -17.26
N ASP A 33 0.82 -9.25 -16.61
CA ASP A 33 0.61 -10.58 -17.17
C ASP A 33 -0.56 -11.27 -16.45
N THR A 34 -0.76 -12.58 -16.66
CA THR A 34 -1.86 -13.35 -16.04
C THR A 34 -1.76 -13.47 -14.52
N THR A 35 -0.58 -13.30 -13.96
CA THR A 35 -0.23 -13.51 -12.55
C THR A 35 0.19 -12.23 -11.84
N THR A 36 0.45 -11.14 -12.56
CA THR A 36 1.07 -9.91 -12.03
C THR A 36 0.22 -8.67 -12.32
N HIS A 37 -0.07 -7.87 -11.28
CA HIS A 37 -0.74 -6.57 -11.38
C HIS A 37 0.12 -5.47 -10.75
N LEU A 38 0.20 -4.33 -11.42
CA LEU A 38 0.71 -3.08 -10.87
C LEU A 38 -0.47 -2.23 -10.41
N VAL A 39 -0.52 -1.90 -9.12
CA VAL A 39 -1.45 -0.90 -8.55
C VAL A 39 -0.67 0.39 -8.35
N ARG A 40 -1.09 1.49 -8.96
CA ARG A 40 -0.30 2.72 -9.02
C ARG A 40 -1.12 3.96 -8.67
N TRP A 41 -0.65 4.70 -7.67
CA TRP A 41 -1.05 6.09 -7.42
C TRP A 41 -0.01 7.02 -8.02
N LYS A 42 -0.40 7.79 -9.04
CA LYS A 42 0.52 8.63 -9.82
C LYS A 42 1.32 9.58 -8.93
N GLY A 43 2.63 9.32 -8.79
CA GLY A 43 3.56 10.16 -8.02
C GLY A 43 3.50 9.98 -6.50
N LEU A 44 2.67 9.04 -6.00
CA LEU A 44 2.46 8.85 -4.56
C LEU A 44 2.85 7.44 -4.11
N ALA A 45 2.38 6.42 -4.81
CA ALA A 45 2.58 5.04 -4.38
C ALA A 45 2.51 4.04 -5.53
N ARG A 46 3.08 2.85 -5.29
CA ARG A 46 2.91 1.69 -6.16
C ARG A 46 2.91 0.41 -5.33
N LEU A 47 2.19 -0.60 -5.80
CA LEU A 47 2.25 -1.97 -5.34
C LEU A 47 2.41 -2.88 -6.56
N ILE A 48 3.31 -3.85 -6.51
CA ILE A 48 3.35 -4.95 -7.46
C ILE A 48 2.80 -6.18 -6.75
N ILE A 49 1.74 -6.75 -7.32
CA ILE A 49 1.03 -7.91 -6.78
C ILE A 49 1.24 -9.07 -7.75
N GLU A 50 1.84 -10.15 -7.28
CA GLU A 50 2.09 -11.38 -8.02
C GLU A 50 1.49 -12.56 -7.26
N ASN A 51 0.66 -13.37 -7.91
CA ASN A 51 0.07 -14.59 -7.33
C ASN A 51 -0.61 -14.39 -5.96
N ASN A 52 -1.42 -13.33 -5.82
CA ASN A 52 -2.09 -12.91 -4.57
C ASN A 52 -1.10 -12.46 -3.47
N GLN A 53 0.10 -12.00 -3.83
CA GLN A 53 1.11 -11.51 -2.88
C GLN A 53 1.67 -10.17 -3.31
N VAL A 54 1.96 -9.29 -2.35
CA VAL A 54 2.67 -8.03 -2.63
C VAL A 54 4.16 -8.32 -2.69
N VAL A 55 4.79 -8.16 -3.87
CA VAL A 55 6.22 -8.45 -4.10
C VAL A 55 7.09 -7.20 -4.14
N ASP A 56 6.52 -6.04 -4.48
CA ASP A 56 7.16 -4.72 -4.36
C ASP A 56 6.13 -3.68 -3.92
N GLN A 57 6.62 -2.64 -3.26
CA GLN A 57 5.79 -1.51 -2.85
C GLN A 57 6.63 -0.24 -2.72
N SER A 58 5.99 0.91 -2.84
CA SER A 58 6.58 2.19 -2.50
C SER A 58 5.50 3.18 -2.10
N LEU A 59 5.77 4.02 -1.11
CA LEU A 59 4.96 5.17 -0.73
C LEU A 59 5.87 6.38 -0.56
N THR A 60 5.80 7.33 -1.50
CA THR A 60 6.65 8.53 -1.57
C THR A 60 5.91 9.82 -1.21
N GLY A 61 4.58 9.78 -1.14
CA GLY A 61 3.73 10.89 -0.75
C GLY A 61 3.22 10.79 0.68
N ARG A 62 2.39 11.75 1.09
CA ARG A 62 1.52 11.59 2.26
C ARG A 62 0.42 10.59 1.91
N GLY A 63 0.12 9.66 2.80
CA GLY A 63 -0.83 8.59 2.53
C GLY A 63 -0.77 7.47 3.54
N SER A 64 -1.76 6.60 3.52
CA SER A 64 -1.71 5.31 4.19
C SER A 64 -2.25 4.23 3.27
N ILE A 65 -1.60 3.07 3.27
CA ILE A 65 -2.00 1.88 2.55
C ILE A 65 -1.94 0.70 3.52
N ARG A 66 -3.00 -0.10 3.58
CA ARG A 66 -3.04 -1.39 4.27
C ARG A 66 -3.50 -2.46 3.31
N VAL A 67 -2.75 -3.56 3.19
CA VAL A 67 -3.15 -4.73 2.38
C VAL A 67 -3.44 -5.89 3.30
N ILE A 68 -4.59 -6.51 3.09
CA ILE A 68 -5.14 -7.63 3.85
C ILE A 68 -5.29 -8.82 2.89
N ASP A 69 -4.82 -9.98 3.30
CA ASP A 69 -4.99 -11.22 2.54
C ASP A 69 -6.40 -11.81 2.70
N SER A 70 -6.69 -12.89 1.97
CA SER A 70 -8.02 -13.53 2.02
C SER A 70 -8.37 -14.16 3.37
N ASP A 71 -7.40 -14.33 4.27
CA ASP A 71 -7.60 -14.85 5.62
C ASP A 71 -7.85 -13.71 6.63
N GLY A 72 -7.94 -12.47 6.15
CA GLY A 72 -8.13 -11.28 6.99
C GLY A 72 -6.85 -10.79 7.67
N LYS A 73 -5.68 -11.33 7.31
CA LYS A 73 -4.40 -10.93 7.91
C LYS A 73 -3.81 -9.74 7.15
N THR A 74 -3.40 -8.72 7.91
CA THR A 74 -2.62 -7.60 7.35
C THR A 74 -1.21 -8.07 6.95
N ILE A 75 -0.89 -7.93 5.66
CA ILE A 75 0.41 -8.29 5.09
C ILE A 75 1.26 -7.05 4.74
N VAL A 76 0.61 -5.91 4.52
CA VAL A 76 1.26 -4.61 4.33
C VAL A 76 0.52 -3.58 5.17
N GLU A 77 1.28 -2.73 5.85
CA GLU A 77 0.78 -1.51 6.48
C GLU A 77 1.84 -0.42 6.33
N GLN A 78 1.50 0.63 5.59
CA GLN A 78 2.35 1.79 5.35
C GLN A 78 1.57 3.06 5.67
N GLU A 79 2.24 3.99 6.33
CA GLU A 79 1.71 5.31 6.62
C GLU A 79 2.86 6.31 6.49
N SER A 80 2.60 7.40 5.76
CA SER A 80 3.54 8.49 5.53
C SER A 80 2.84 9.81 5.81
N THR A 81 3.44 10.62 6.69
CA THR A 81 2.89 11.90 7.16
C THR A 81 3.56 13.12 6.54
N GLY A 82 4.52 12.97 5.60
CA GLY A 82 5.29 14.10 5.06
C GLY A 82 6.13 13.81 3.80
N THR A 83 6.64 14.89 3.17
CA THR A 83 7.22 15.02 1.82
C THR A 83 8.57 14.31 1.56
N GLY A 84 8.81 13.16 2.19
CA GLY A 84 9.99 12.36 1.96
C GLY A 84 9.82 11.46 0.75
N SER A 85 10.69 11.57 -0.25
CA SER A 85 10.79 10.64 -1.39
C SER A 85 11.38 9.27 -0.98
N GLY A 86 10.86 8.68 0.10
CA GLY A 86 11.31 7.39 0.63
C GLY A 86 10.72 6.24 -0.17
N SER A 87 11.35 5.86 -1.28
CA SER A 87 11.04 4.57 -1.91
C SER A 87 11.48 3.45 -0.98
N GLN A 88 10.53 2.83 -0.26
CA GLN A 88 10.80 1.66 0.56
C GLN A 88 10.43 0.40 -0.22
N THR A 89 11.38 -0.17 -0.96
CA THR A 89 11.25 -1.53 -1.49
C THR A 89 11.36 -2.49 -0.32
N ILE A 90 10.23 -3.03 0.14
CA ILE A 90 10.20 -4.08 1.15
C ILE A 90 9.68 -5.34 0.47
N SER A 91 10.59 -6.27 0.17
CA SER A 91 10.24 -7.61 -0.32
C SER A 91 9.67 -8.42 0.86
N ALA A 92 8.36 -8.38 1.06
CA ALA A 92 7.70 -9.20 2.06
C ALA A 92 7.60 -10.65 1.55
N THR A 93 8.50 -11.53 1.99
CA THR A 93 8.36 -12.96 1.72
C THR A 93 7.50 -13.61 2.82
N LYS A 94 6.66 -14.57 2.43
CA LYS A 94 5.75 -15.41 3.21
C LYS A 94 5.88 -15.29 4.75
N GLY A 95 4.90 -14.63 5.38
CA GLY A 95 4.74 -14.58 6.84
C GLY A 95 5.22 -13.30 7.52
N SER A 96 5.95 -12.42 6.81
CA SER A 96 6.38 -11.14 7.36
C SER A 96 5.20 -10.19 7.57
N VAL A 97 4.97 -9.78 8.81
CA VAL A 97 4.16 -8.60 9.14
C VAL A 97 5.14 -7.42 9.20
N ILE A 98 5.09 -6.52 8.22
CA ILE A 98 5.87 -5.28 8.28
C ILE A 98 5.10 -4.33 9.20
N LYS A 99 5.49 -4.26 10.48
CA LYS A 99 4.99 -3.27 11.43
C LYS A 99 6.06 -2.20 11.66
N GLY A 100 5.73 -0.96 11.33
CA GLY A 100 6.41 0.21 11.88
C GLY A 100 7.64 0.72 11.14
N VAL A 101 7.54 1.06 9.85
CA VAL A 101 8.53 1.95 9.26
C VAL A 101 8.16 3.41 9.53
N LYS A 102 8.31 3.84 10.79
CA LYS A 102 8.22 5.26 11.16
C LYS A 102 9.48 5.98 10.65
N GLN A 103 9.39 6.65 9.50
CA GLN A 103 10.40 7.65 9.15
C GLN A 103 10.24 8.85 10.09
N THR A 104 11.04 8.86 11.16
CA THR A 104 11.30 10.10 11.90
C THR A 104 12.59 10.66 11.32
N ARG A 105 12.52 11.71 10.50
CA ARG A 105 13.71 12.52 10.19
C ARG A 105 13.81 13.61 11.26
N ASN A 106 14.96 13.67 11.93
CA ASN A 106 15.37 14.84 12.69
C ASN A 106 15.61 16.04 11.76
#